data_AF-F9CXK6-F1
#
_entry.id   AF-F9CXK6-F1
#
_cell.length_a   1.000
_cell.length_b   1.000
_cell.length_c   1.000
_cell.angle_alpha   90.00
_cell.angle_beta   90.00
_cell.angle_gamma   90.00
#
_symmetry.space_group_name_H-M   'P 1'
#
loop_
_entity.id
_entity.type
_entity.pdbx_description
1 polymer ?
#
loop_
_entity_poly.entity_id
_entity_poly.type
_entity_poly.pdbx_seq_one_letter_code
_entity_poly.pdbx_strand_id
1 'polypeptide(L)'
;MNKDSERIKSVVSENRVKLHLFEPSQRKIWTVVGKSKEHWLDPDAEYCSCNGYYFGRLNEKTTCYHLESVYLAQRENKIEKIIFSDDEYSVFLSGLISDL
;
A
#
# COMPACT_ATOMS: atom_id res chain seq x y z
N MET A 1 10.39 14.26 17.34
CA MET A 1 9.74 13.03 16.85
C MET A 1 10.06 12.88 15.36
N ASN A 2 10.36 11.67 14.88
CA ASN A 2 10.64 11.44 13.46
C ASN A 2 9.34 11.66 12.66
N LYS A 3 9.36 12.56 11.67
CA LYS A 3 8.21 12.91 10.80
C LYS A 3 7.56 11.69 10.15
N ASP A 4 8.33 10.65 9.88
CA ASP A 4 7.79 9.41 9.30
C ASP A 4 6.99 8.58 10.32
N SER A 5 7.34 8.63 11.61
CA SER A 5 6.57 7.94 12.66
C SER A 5 5.15 8.51 12.80
N GLU A 6 5.00 9.83 12.70
CA GLU A 6 3.68 10.48 12.72
C GLU A 6 2.85 10.12 11.48
N ARG A 7 3.49 10.06 10.30
CA ARG A 7 2.83 9.65 9.06
C ARG A 7 2.34 8.21 9.12
N ILE A 8 3.19 7.29 9.60
CA ILE A 8 2.84 5.88 9.77
C ILE A 8 1.63 5.75 10.68
N LYS A 9 1.66 6.39 11.85
CA LYS A 9 0.54 6.36 12.79
C LYS A 9 -0.75 6.91 12.18
N SER A 10 -0.68 8.04 11.48
CA SER A 10 -1.84 8.65 10.83
C SER A 10 -2.42 7.75 9.73
N VAL A 11 -1.59 7.11 8.90
CA VAL A 11 -2.06 6.14 7.89
C VAL A 11 -2.82 4.99 8.54
N VAL A 12 -2.27 4.43 9.62
CA VAL A 12 -2.88 3.28 10.30
C VAL A 12 -4.12 3.66 11.10
N SER A 13 -4.11 4.78 11.83
CA SER A 13 -5.26 5.23 12.64
C SER A 13 -6.47 5.63 11.79
N GLU A 14 -6.22 6.08 10.56
CA GLU A 14 -7.26 6.48 9.61
C GLU A 14 -7.66 5.34 8.66
N ASN A 15 -7.23 4.09 8.92
CA ASN A 15 -7.52 2.90 8.11
C ASN A 15 -7.17 3.07 6.61
N ARG A 16 -6.08 3.78 6.30
CA ARG A 16 -5.68 4.07 4.91
C ARG A 16 -4.87 2.95 4.24
N VAL A 17 -4.77 1.79 4.88
CA VAL A 17 -4.16 0.58 4.31
C VAL A 17 -5.26 -0.34 3.81
N LYS A 18 -5.29 -0.58 2.50
CA LYS A 18 -6.32 -1.39 1.85
C LYS A 18 -5.73 -2.65 1.23
N LEU A 19 -6.46 -3.75 1.37
CA LEU A 19 -6.22 -5.02 0.69
C LEU A 19 -7.41 -5.30 -0.24
N HIS A 20 -7.16 -5.24 -1.54
CA HIS A 20 -8.11 -5.58 -2.59
C HIS A 20 -7.92 -7.06 -2.95
N LEU A 21 -8.87 -7.91 -2.54
CA LEU A 21 -8.87 -9.34 -2.80
C LEU A 21 -9.81 -9.67 -3.95
N PHE A 22 -9.32 -10.39 -4.95
CA PHE A 22 -10.10 -10.80 -6.11
C PHE A 22 -10.41 -12.29 -6.01
N GLU A 23 -11.68 -12.65 -6.18
CA GLU A 23 -12.16 -14.03 -6.07
C GLU A 23 -12.71 -14.55 -7.41
N PRO A 24 -12.51 -15.84 -7.73
CA PRO A 24 -11.96 -16.89 -6.87
C PRO A 24 -10.43 -17.02 -6.87
N SER A 25 -9.69 -16.29 -7.71
CA SER A 25 -8.23 -16.48 -7.84
C SER A 25 -7.41 -16.19 -6.59
N GLN A 26 -7.98 -15.47 -5.62
CA GLN A 26 -7.30 -14.95 -4.43
C GLN A 26 -6.14 -14.01 -4.76
N ARG A 27 -6.16 -13.37 -5.94
CA ARG A 27 -5.21 -12.29 -6.27
C ARG A 27 -5.38 -11.13 -5.28
N LYS A 28 -4.27 -10.49 -4.95
CA LYS A 28 -4.22 -9.41 -3.97
C LYS A 28 -3.55 -8.20 -4.59
N ILE A 29 -4.12 -7.02 -4.37
CA ILE A 29 -3.44 -5.75 -4.60
C ILE A 29 -3.49 -4.96 -3.29
N TRP A 30 -2.33 -4.48 -2.84
CA TRP A 30 -2.25 -3.61 -1.68
C TRP A 30 -2.16 -2.16 -2.12
N THR A 31 -2.89 -1.28 -1.44
CA THR A 31 -2.77 0.17 -1.64
C THR A 31 -2.70 0.90 -0.30
N VAL A 32 -1.91 1.98 -0.27
CA VAL A 32 -1.94 2.95 0.82
C VAL A 32 -2.41 4.28 0.28
N VAL A 33 -3.47 4.83 0.89
CA VAL A 33 -3.97 6.16 0.55
C VAL A 33 -3.04 7.21 1.17
N GLY A 34 -2.17 7.80 0.34
CA GLY A 34 -1.30 8.90 0.74
C GLY A 34 -2.08 10.20 0.93
N LYS A 35 -1.36 11.29 1.23
CA LYS A 35 -1.99 12.63 1.32
C LYS A 35 -2.40 13.20 -0.04
N SER A 36 -1.70 12.79 -1.10
CA SER A 36 -1.79 13.40 -2.43
C SER A 36 -2.27 12.42 -3.49
N LYS A 37 -1.86 11.15 -3.36
CA LYS A 37 -2.25 10.07 -4.26
C LYS A 37 -2.23 8.74 -3.54
N GLU A 38 -2.89 7.74 -4.14
CA GLU A 38 -2.75 6.37 -3.71
C GLU A 38 -1.43 5.78 -4.22
N HIS A 39 -0.88 4.87 -3.44
CA HIS A 39 0.31 4.11 -3.80
C HIS A 39 -0.03 2.64 -3.75
N TRP A 40 0.23 1.91 -4.82
CA TRP A 40 0.19 0.46 -4.78
C TRP A 40 1.51 -0.10 -4.25
N LEU A 41 1.42 -1.26 -3.61
CA LEU A 41 2.53 -1.94 -2.95
C LEU A 41 2.45 -3.45 -3.16
N ASP A 42 3.58 -4.09 -2.95
CA ASP A 42 3.69 -5.52 -2.70
C ASP A 42 4.53 -5.70 -1.42
N PRO A 43 3.88 -5.91 -0.25
CA PRO A 43 4.58 -6.06 1.03
C PRO A 43 5.49 -7.28 1.08
N ASP A 44 5.14 -8.37 0.38
CA ASP A 44 5.89 -9.63 0.35
C ASP A 44 7.17 -9.46 -0.49
N ALA A 45 7.09 -8.68 -1.57
CA ALA A 45 8.24 -8.28 -2.38
C ALA A 45 8.99 -7.03 -1.85
N GLU A 46 8.60 -6.51 -0.68
CA GLU A 46 9.11 -5.25 -0.12
C GLU A 46 9.12 -4.08 -1.13
N TYR A 47 8.06 -3.94 -1.91
CA TYR A 47 7.95 -2.96 -2.98
C TYR A 47 6.88 -1.90 -2.69
N CYS A 48 7.19 -0.65 -3.03
CA CYS A 48 6.23 0.44 -3.05
C CYS A 48 6.43 1.32 -4.28
N SER A 49 5.32 1.69 -4.94
CA SER A 49 5.33 2.60 -6.10
C SER A 49 5.71 4.05 -5.80
N CYS A 50 5.97 4.42 -4.54
CA CYS A 50 6.29 5.80 -4.18
C CYS A 50 7.75 6.18 -4.53
N ASN A 51 7.96 7.46 -4.85
CA ASN A 51 9.32 8.00 -5.10
C ASN A 51 10.26 7.80 -3.90
N GLY A 52 9.74 7.84 -2.68
CA GLY A 52 10.54 7.62 -1.47
C GLY A 52 11.15 6.23 -1.39
N TYR A 53 10.48 5.22 -1.94
CA TYR A 53 11.02 3.88 -2.10
C TYR A 53 12.09 3.86 -3.20
N TYR A 54 11.76 4.36 -4.39
CA TYR A 54 12.66 4.35 -5.56
C TYR A 54 14.00 5.05 -5.26
N PHE A 55 13.96 6.31 -4.82
CA PHE A 55 15.18 7.06 -4.49
C PHE A 55 15.80 6.61 -3.15
N GLY A 56 15.00 6.04 -2.25
CA GLY A 56 15.49 5.47 -1.00
C GLY A 56 16.43 4.29 -1.24
N ARG A 57 16.06 3.37 -2.13
CA ARG A 57 16.88 2.20 -2.49
C ARG A 57 18.23 2.59 -3.11
N LEU A 58 18.29 3.72 -3.83
CA LEU A 58 19.56 4.27 -4.34
C LEU A 58 20.49 4.78 -3.23
N ASN A 59 19.94 5.12 -2.06
CA ASN A 59 20.66 5.63 -0.89
C ASN A 59 20.62 4.63 0.27
N GLU A 60 20.60 3.33 -0.03
CA GLU A 60 20.67 2.23 0.95
C GLU A 60 19.51 2.18 1.96
N LYS A 61 18.43 2.97 1.77
CA LYS A 61 17.21 2.80 2.57
C LYS A 61 16.52 1.50 2.17
N THR A 62 16.17 0.69 3.16
CA THR A 62 15.51 -0.60 2.97
C THR A 62 14.00 -0.45 2.76
N THR A 63 13.40 0.65 3.22
CA THR A 63 11.94 0.78 3.34
C THR A 63 11.48 2.23 3.11
N CYS A 64 10.18 2.40 2.93
CA CYS A 64 9.50 3.70 2.94
C CYS A 64 8.38 3.68 3.98
N TYR A 65 7.92 4.85 4.41
CA TYR A 65 6.88 4.92 5.44
C TYR A 65 5.56 4.22 5.03
N HIS A 66 5.29 4.05 3.73
CA HIS A 66 4.11 3.30 3.28
C HIS A 66 4.23 1.81 3.57
N LEU A 67 5.38 1.18 3.29
CA LEU A 67 5.64 -0.22 3.64
C LEU A 67 5.56 -0.43 5.15
N GLU A 68 6.21 0.45 5.93
CA GLU A 68 6.11 0.46 7.39
C GLU A 68 4.66 0.58 7.89
N SER A 69 3.83 1.36 7.19
CA SER A 69 2.41 1.50 7.53
C SER A 69 1.64 0.20 7.29
N VAL A 70 1.94 -0.52 6.20
CA VAL A 70 1.32 -1.82 5.94
C VAL A 70 1.72 -2.85 7.00
N TYR A 71 3.01 -2.93 7.35
CA TYR A 71 3.50 -3.84 8.38
C TYR A 71 2.86 -3.55 9.75
N LEU A 72 2.74 -2.27 10.11
CA LEU A 72 2.05 -1.87 11.33
C LEU A 72 0.56 -2.22 11.28
N ALA A 73 -0.13 -1.93 10.17
CA ALA A 73 -1.54 -2.24 9.99
C ALA A 73 -1.81 -3.76 10.06
N GLN A 74 -0.94 -4.59 9.50
CA GLN A 74 -1.01 -6.05 9.62
C GLN A 74 -0.91 -6.49 11.08
N ARG A 75 0.06 -5.96 11.82
CA ARG A 75 0.24 -6.28 13.26
C ARG A 75 -0.93 -5.81 14.12
N GLU A 76 -1.52 -4.66 13.80
CA GLU A 76 -2.65 -4.09 14.53
C GLU A 76 -4.02 -4.55 14.02
N ASN A 77 -4.06 -5.40 12.98
CA ASN A 77 -5.28 -5.81 12.29
C ASN A 77 -6.16 -4.62 11.82
N LYS A 78 -5.53 -3.57 11.31
CA LYS A 78 -6.15 -2.33 10.81
C LYS A 78 -6.02 -2.22 9.29
N ILE A 79 -6.44 -3.27 8.61
CA ILE A 79 -6.46 -3.32 7.15
C ILE A 79 -7.90 -3.29 6.70
N GLU A 80 -8.23 -2.36 5.83
CA GLU A 80 -9.51 -2.37 5.14
C GLU A 80 -9.46 -3.42 4.02
N LYS A 81 -10.22 -4.50 4.16
CA LYS A 81 -10.31 -5.54 3.13
C LYS A 81 -11.51 -5.27 2.24
N ILE A 82 -11.27 -5.22 0.93
CA ILE A 82 -12.29 -5.03 -0.10
C ILE A 82 -12.24 -6.25 -1.02
N ILE A 83 -13.40 -6.83 -1.31
CA ILE A 83 -13.51 -8.05 -2.11
C ILE A 83 -14.13 -7.71 -3.47
N PHE A 84 -13.48 -8.15 -4.54
CA PHE A 84 -13.88 -7.99 -5.93
C PHE A 84 -14.01 -9.35 -6.60
N SER A 85 -14.74 -9.38 -7.72
CA SER A 85 -14.67 -10.50 -8.66
C SER A 85 -13.40 -10.46 -9.49
N ASP A 86 -12.90 -11.61 -9.93
CA ASP A 86 -11.74 -11.69 -10.84
C ASP A 86 -11.96 -10.93 -12.16
N ASP A 87 -13.21 -10.79 -12.61
CA ASP A 87 -13.58 -10.04 -13.81
C ASP A 87 -13.24 -8.54 -13.68
N GLU A 88 -13.22 -8.01 -12.45
CA GLU A 88 -12.87 -6.62 -12.16
C GLU A 88 -11.36 -6.39 -12.10
N TYR A 89 -10.54 -7.44 -12.03
CA TYR A 89 -9.09 -7.33 -11.81
C TYR A 89 -8.39 -6.46 -12.86
N SER A 90 -8.66 -6.70 -14.15
CA SER A 90 -8.00 -5.96 -15.22
C SER A 90 -8.39 -4.48 -15.24
N VAL A 91 -9.66 -4.18 -14.95
CA VAL A 91 -10.17 -2.80 -14.92
C VAL A 91 -9.59 -2.06 -13.73
N PHE A 92 -9.61 -2.69 -12.55
CA PHE A 92 -9.02 -2.13 -11.34
C PHE A 92 -7.52 -1.83 -11.53
N LEU A 93 -6.76 -2.80 -12.04
CA LEU A 93 -5.32 -2.65 -12.27
C LEU A 93 -5.03 -1.53 -13.27
N SER A 94 -5.80 -1.45 -14.36
CA SER A 94 -5.64 -0.37 -15.36
C SER A 94 -5.90 1.00 -14.76
N GLY A 95 -6.94 1.15 -13.92
CA GLY A 95 -7.22 2.40 -13.22
C GLY A 95 -6.07 2.79 -12.30
N LEU A 96 -5.61 1.84 -11.48
CA LEU A 96 -4.52 2.05 -10.53
C LEU A 96 -3.21 2.50 -11.20
N ILE A 97 -2.87 1.93 -12.35
CA ILE A 97 -1.64 2.29 -13.09
C ILE A 97 -1.79 3.63 -13.80
N SER A 98 -2.99 3.97 -14.29
CA SER A 98 -3.22 5.23 -14.99
C SER A 98 -3.08 6.47 -14.08
N ASP A 99 -3.25 6.28 -12.77
CA ASP A 99 -3.14 7.33 -11.74
C ASP A 99 -1.71 7.51 -11.18
N LEU A 100 -0.73 6.70 -11.62
CA LEU A 100 0.66 6.74 -11.11
C LEU A 100 1.52 7.85 -11.72
#